data_AF-A0A0P6XCT6-F1
#
_entry.id   AF-A0A0P6XCT6-F1
#
_cell.length_a   1.000
_cell.length_b   1.000
_cell.length_c   1.000
_cell.angle_alpha   90.00
_cell.angle_beta   90.00
_cell.angle_gamma   90.00
#
_symmetry.space_group_name_H-M   'P 1'
#
loop_
_entity.id
_entity.type
_entity.pdbx_description
1 polymer ?
#
loop_
_entity_poly.entity_id
_entity_poly.type
_entity_poly.pdbx_seq_one_letter_code
_entity_poly.pdbx_strand_id
1 'polypeptide(L)'
;MHTLRKSPLLAALGFLWVLGILGLYYVSHKPFTPELAVQVVSRAWELAAVGLLTALAGGLGWRLAPRLPLPPLAALSLQAALGFGLLALGVLAVGQIPGVLRWALWAALPVGGWLLRRDLRAWLAQAAGVKALWRRSDGCSRAVRARVRRVRERVMLEAPMNNQGNCTLFPTRGGWETFPRRGIFSRLEG
;
A
#
# COMPACT_ATOMS: atom_id res chain seq x y z
N MET A 1 0.00 40.06 -7.41
CA MET A 1 0.26 38.62 -7.28
C MET A 1 -1.05 37.86 -7.47
N HIS A 2 -1.33 37.40 -8.70
CA HIS A 2 -2.53 36.61 -8.98
C HIS A 2 -2.37 35.21 -8.39
N THR A 3 -3.19 34.87 -7.41
CA THR A 3 -3.31 33.50 -6.90
C THR A 3 -3.89 32.65 -8.02
N LEU A 4 -3.04 31.84 -8.67
CA LEU A 4 -3.45 30.84 -9.64
C LEU A 4 -4.45 29.88 -8.96
N ARG A 5 -5.74 30.16 -9.17
CA ARG A 5 -6.86 29.34 -8.72
C ARG A 5 -6.68 28.00 -9.43
N LYS A 6 -6.37 26.94 -8.67
CA LYS A 6 -6.19 25.57 -9.17
C LYS A 6 -7.52 25.09 -9.75
N SER A 7 -7.76 25.35 -11.04
CA SER A 7 -8.99 24.92 -11.68
C SER A 7 -8.90 23.40 -11.89
N PRO A 8 -9.91 22.62 -11.47
CA PRO A 8 -9.94 21.18 -11.75
C PRO A 8 -9.91 20.91 -13.27
N LEU A 9 -10.31 21.90 -14.07
CA LEU A 9 -10.23 21.89 -15.52
C LEU A 9 -8.78 21.86 -16.04
N LEU A 10 -7.87 22.66 -15.47
CA LEU A 10 -6.44 22.62 -15.80
C LEU A 10 -5.81 21.27 -15.42
N ALA A 11 -6.22 20.70 -14.27
CA ALA A 11 -5.77 19.38 -13.85
C ALA A 11 -6.29 18.27 -14.78
N ALA A 12 -7.57 18.32 -15.14
CA ALA A 12 -8.19 17.39 -16.09
C ALA A 12 -7.55 17.50 -17.48
N LEU A 13 -7.30 18.72 -17.95
CA LEU A 13 -6.66 18.98 -19.24
C LEU A 13 -5.21 18.48 -19.25
N GLY A 14 -4.45 18.73 -18.17
CA GLY A 14 -3.10 18.18 -18.02
C GLY A 14 -3.10 16.65 -17.99
N PHE A 15 -4.06 16.03 -17.30
CA PHE A 15 -4.21 14.57 -17.27
C PHE A 15 -4.58 14.00 -18.65
N LEU A 16 -5.55 14.60 -19.33
CA LEU A 16 -5.94 14.25 -20.71
C LEU A 16 -4.79 14.41 -21.70
N TRP A 17 -3.98 15.47 -21.55
CA TRP A 17 -2.79 15.69 -22.37
C TRP A 17 -1.76 14.57 -22.18
N VAL A 18 -1.48 14.17 -20.93
CA VAL A 18 -0.58 13.05 -20.64
C VAL A 18 -1.14 11.75 -21.22
N LEU A 19 -2.43 11.46 -21.05
CA LEU A 19 -3.07 10.30 -21.66
C LEU A 19 -2.98 10.33 -23.20
N GLY A 20 -3.15 11.50 -23.80
CA GLY A 20 -3.03 11.71 -25.25
C GLY A 20 -1.63 11.46 -25.77
N ILE A 21 -0.59 12.04 -25.14
CA ILE A 21 0.81 11.76 -25.47
C ILE A 21 1.12 10.27 -25.30
N LEU A 22 0.65 9.66 -24.22
CA LEU A 22 0.89 8.24 -23.96
C LEU A 22 0.23 7.37 -25.04
N GLY A 23 -1.03 7.66 -25.39
CA GLY A 23 -1.76 6.98 -26.46
C GLY A 23 -1.05 7.13 -27.81
N LEU A 24 -0.67 8.35 -28.17
CA LEU A 24 0.05 8.64 -29.41
C LEU A 24 1.42 7.94 -29.45
N TYR A 25 2.16 7.95 -28.34
CA TYR A 25 3.44 7.24 -28.21
C TYR A 25 3.27 5.74 -28.43
N TYR A 26 2.27 5.11 -27.80
CA TYR A 26 2.00 3.69 -28.02
C TYR A 26 1.57 3.39 -29.45
N VAL A 27 0.69 4.19 -30.05
CA VAL A 27 0.28 3.99 -31.46
C VAL A 27 1.46 4.16 -32.42
N SER A 28 2.30 5.17 -32.21
CA SER A 28 3.37 5.51 -33.16
C SER A 28 4.67 4.73 -32.95
N HIS A 29 5.03 4.36 -31.72
CA HIS A 29 6.34 3.77 -31.41
C HIS A 29 6.27 2.31 -30.95
N LYS A 30 5.10 1.81 -30.55
CA LYS A 30 4.95 0.43 -30.08
C LYS A 30 3.53 -0.07 -30.38
N PRO A 31 3.22 -0.35 -31.66
CA PRO A 31 1.86 -0.65 -32.10
C PRO A 31 1.27 -1.67 -31.14
N PHE A 32 0.05 -1.40 -30.68
CA PHE A 32 -0.63 -2.20 -29.68
C PHE A 32 -0.84 -3.59 -30.27
N THR A 33 0.08 -4.52 -29.98
CA THR A 33 0.03 -5.85 -30.54
C THR A 33 -0.99 -6.68 -29.75
N PRO A 34 -1.63 -7.68 -30.38
CA PRO A 34 -2.53 -8.59 -29.68
C PRO A 34 -1.87 -9.23 -28.44
N GLU A 35 -0.56 -9.47 -28.48
CA GLU A 35 0.21 -10.03 -27.38
C GLU A 35 0.25 -9.08 -26.18
N LEU A 36 0.39 -7.77 -26.40
CA LEU A 36 0.39 -6.78 -25.33
C LEU A 36 -1.00 -6.64 -24.70
N ALA A 37 -2.07 -6.72 -25.51
CA ALA A 37 -3.43 -6.73 -25.01
C ALA A 37 -3.70 -7.96 -24.12
N VAL A 38 -3.30 -9.16 -24.58
CA VAL A 38 -3.42 -10.39 -23.79
C VAL A 38 -2.62 -10.30 -22.48
N GLN A 39 -1.42 -9.74 -22.51
CA GLN A 39 -0.62 -9.52 -21.30
C GLN A 39 -1.29 -8.55 -20.31
N VAL A 40 -1.82 -7.43 -20.78
CA VAL A 40 -2.53 -6.49 -19.90
C VAL A 40 -3.75 -7.15 -19.26
N VAL A 41 -4.53 -7.89 -20.05
CA VAL A 41 -5.70 -8.62 -19.55
C VAL A 41 -5.29 -9.73 -18.58
N SER A 42 -4.22 -10.48 -18.86
CA SER A 42 -3.76 -11.54 -17.96
C SER A 42 -3.26 -10.98 -16.62
N ARG A 43 -2.54 -9.86 -16.62
CA ARG A 43 -2.12 -9.18 -15.37
C ARG A 43 -3.29 -8.61 -14.60
N ALA A 44 -4.25 -8.00 -15.29
CA ALA A 44 -5.48 -7.51 -14.67
C ALA A 44 -6.26 -8.68 -14.03
N TRP A 45 -6.32 -9.83 -14.71
CA TRP A 45 -6.95 -11.04 -14.20
C TRP A 45 -6.21 -11.64 -12.99
N GLU A 46 -4.88 -11.72 -13.03
CA GLU A 46 -4.05 -12.16 -11.89
C GLU A 46 -4.31 -11.28 -10.66
N LEU A 47 -4.32 -9.96 -10.83
CA LEU A 47 -4.62 -9.03 -9.75
C LEU A 47 -6.05 -9.20 -9.21
N ALA A 48 -7.03 -9.39 -10.09
CA ALA A 48 -8.41 -9.65 -9.70
C ALA A 48 -8.52 -10.97 -8.92
N ALA A 49 -7.84 -12.03 -9.36
CA ALA A 49 -7.82 -13.33 -8.71
C ALA A 49 -7.16 -13.26 -7.32
N VAL A 50 -6.02 -12.58 -7.19
CA VAL A 50 -5.36 -12.33 -5.89
C VAL A 50 -6.26 -11.51 -4.97
N GLY A 51 -6.93 -10.48 -5.49
CA GLY A 51 -7.90 -9.68 -4.73
C GLY A 51 -9.07 -10.53 -4.22
N LEU A 52 -9.61 -11.40 -5.07
CA LEU A 52 -10.70 -12.31 -4.72
C LEU A 52 -10.27 -13.33 -3.67
N LEU A 53 -9.10 -13.96 -3.84
CA LEU A 53 -8.53 -14.89 -2.86
C LEU A 53 -8.27 -14.21 -1.51
N THR A 54 -7.75 -12.99 -1.53
CA THR A 54 -7.52 -12.19 -0.32
C THR A 54 -8.84 -11.86 0.38
N ALA A 55 -9.88 -11.50 -0.38
CA ALA A 55 -11.20 -11.23 0.20
C ALA A 55 -11.82 -12.50 0.79
N LEU A 56 -11.69 -13.65 0.12
CA LEU A 56 -12.16 -14.96 0.61
C LEU A 56 -11.44 -15.35 1.90
N ALA A 57 -10.10 -15.24 1.92
CA ALA A 57 -9.30 -15.44 3.12
C ALA A 57 -9.75 -14.49 4.24
N GLY A 58 -9.87 -13.19 3.95
CA GLY A 58 -10.34 -12.20 4.91
C GLY A 58 -11.71 -12.51 5.50
N GLY A 59 -12.69 -12.86 4.66
CA GLY A 59 -14.03 -13.26 5.11
C GLY A 59 -14.03 -14.55 5.93
N LEU A 60 -13.17 -15.51 5.57
CA LEU A 60 -13.01 -16.76 6.32
C LEU A 60 -12.38 -16.50 7.70
N GLY A 61 -11.36 -15.65 7.75
CA GLY A 61 -10.76 -15.20 9.01
C GLY A 61 -11.69 -14.35 9.86
N TRP A 62 -12.55 -13.53 9.24
CA TRP A 62 -13.60 -12.79 9.94
C TRP A 62 -14.56 -13.74 10.66
N ARG A 63 -14.92 -14.86 10.03
CA ARG A 63 -15.79 -15.88 10.64
C ARG A 63 -15.11 -16.59 11.82
N LEU A 64 -13.79 -16.78 11.78
CA LEU A 64 -13.02 -17.40 12.86
C LEU A 64 -12.79 -16.45 14.04
N ALA A 65 -12.45 -15.20 13.76
CA ALA A 65 -12.08 -14.20 14.75
C ALA A 65 -12.82 -12.87 14.49
N PRO A 66 -14.16 -12.84 14.67
CA PRO A 66 -14.91 -11.61 14.51
C PRO A 66 -14.57 -10.64 15.65
N ARG A 67 -14.49 -9.34 15.34
CA ARG A 67 -14.38 -8.25 16.33
C ARG A 67 -13.18 -8.35 17.29
N LEU A 68 -12.00 -8.69 16.76
CA LEU A 68 -10.75 -8.61 17.51
C LEU A 68 -10.56 -7.21 18.14
N PRO A 69 -10.14 -7.09 19.41
CA PRO A 69 -9.88 -5.83 20.10
C PRO A 69 -8.53 -5.22 19.66
N LEU A 70 -8.31 -5.17 18.34
CA LEU A 70 -7.10 -4.68 17.70
C LEU A 70 -7.42 -3.46 16.83
N PRO A 71 -6.40 -2.63 16.51
CA PRO A 71 -6.56 -1.59 15.49
C PRO A 71 -7.10 -2.19 14.17
N PRO A 72 -7.93 -1.47 13.41
CA PRO A 72 -8.66 -2.03 12.28
C PRO A 72 -7.75 -2.63 11.20
N LEU A 73 -6.58 -2.02 10.94
CA LEU A 73 -5.60 -2.59 10.01
C LEU A 73 -5.00 -3.90 10.51
N ALA A 74 -4.65 -3.97 11.80
CA ALA A 74 -4.08 -5.18 12.41
C ALA A 74 -5.12 -6.31 12.47
N ALA A 75 -6.37 -5.98 12.77
CA ALA A 75 -7.47 -6.94 12.72
C ALA A 75 -7.68 -7.49 11.30
N LEU A 76 -7.72 -6.62 10.28
CA LEU A 76 -7.86 -7.05 8.88
C LEU A 76 -6.70 -7.95 8.42
N SER A 77 -5.45 -7.58 8.76
CA SER A 77 -4.28 -8.37 8.37
C SER A 77 -4.25 -9.71 9.10
N LEU A 78 -4.58 -9.75 10.39
CA LEU A 78 -4.64 -10.99 11.16
C LEU A 78 -5.75 -11.91 10.66
N GLN A 79 -6.93 -11.37 10.36
CA GLN A 79 -8.04 -12.15 9.77
C GLN A 79 -7.66 -12.69 8.40
N ALA A 80 -7.07 -11.88 7.52
CA ALA A 80 -6.58 -12.36 6.22
C ALA A 80 -5.54 -13.48 6.40
N ALA A 81 -4.58 -13.31 7.31
CA ALA A 81 -3.56 -14.33 7.60
C ALA A 81 -4.17 -15.64 8.12
N LEU A 82 -5.13 -15.58 9.06
CA LEU A 82 -5.85 -16.75 9.56
C LEU A 82 -6.63 -17.46 8.44
N GLY A 83 -7.32 -16.69 7.60
CA GLY A 83 -8.04 -17.24 6.46
C GLY A 83 -7.14 -17.87 5.42
N PHE A 84 -5.98 -17.26 5.12
CA PHE A 84 -4.98 -17.86 4.24
C PHE A 84 -4.40 -19.13 4.83
N GLY A 85 -4.16 -19.18 6.15
CA GLY A 85 -3.77 -20.40 6.85
C GLY A 85 -4.80 -21.51 6.67
N LEU A 86 -6.09 -21.20 6.86
CA LEU A 86 -7.15 -22.20 6.69
C LEU A 86 -7.32 -22.64 5.23
N LEU A 87 -7.21 -21.72 4.26
CA LEU A 87 -7.21 -22.06 2.84
C LEU A 87 -6.01 -22.94 2.48
N ALA A 88 -4.81 -22.63 2.99
CA ALA A 88 -3.61 -23.43 2.75
C ALA A 88 -3.75 -24.85 3.31
N LEU A 89 -4.29 -24.99 4.53
CA LEU A 89 -4.61 -26.30 5.11
C LEU A 89 -5.65 -27.06 4.27
N GLY A 90 -6.68 -26.37 3.77
CA GLY A 90 -7.67 -26.97 2.88
C GLY A 90 -7.06 -27.48 1.57
N VAL A 91 -6.21 -26.67 0.94
CA VAL A 91 -5.48 -27.07 -0.28
C VAL A 91 -4.54 -28.24 0.01
N LEU A 92 -3.80 -28.20 1.12
CA LEU A 92 -2.91 -29.29 1.52
C LEU A 92 -3.70 -30.59 1.74
N ALA A 93 -4.81 -30.54 2.47
CA ALA A 93 -5.66 -31.70 2.74
C ALA A 93 -6.20 -32.32 1.45
N VAL A 94 -6.68 -31.50 0.50
CA VAL A 94 -7.14 -32.01 -0.81
C VAL A 94 -5.97 -32.53 -1.64
N GLY A 95 -4.80 -31.91 -1.55
CA GLY A 95 -3.59 -32.34 -2.28
C GLY A 95 -3.11 -33.75 -1.88
N GLN A 96 -3.45 -34.22 -0.69
CA GLN A 96 -3.13 -35.58 -0.23
C GLN A 96 -4.10 -36.65 -0.78
N ILE A 97 -5.20 -36.27 -1.44
CA ILE A 97 -6.22 -37.21 -1.92
C ILE A 97 -5.96 -37.50 -3.42
N PRO A 98 -5.56 -38.73 -3.79
CA PRO A 98 -5.28 -39.08 -5.18
C PRO A 98 -6.58 -39.24 -6.00
N GLY A 99 -6.68 -38.51 -7.12
CA GLY A 99 -7.71 -38.70 -8.15
C GLY A 99 -9.10 -38.10 -7.83
N VAL A 100 -9.73 -37.51 -8.85
CA VAL A 100 -11.10 -36.94 -8.89
C VAL A 100 -11.37 -35.70 -8.04
N LEU A 101 -10.80 -35.54 -6.84
CA LEU A 101 -11.14 -34.42 -5.94
C LEU A 101 -10.54 -33.07 -6.34
N ARG A 102 -9.73 -33.03 -7.41
CA ARG A 102 -9.16 -31.81 -7.99
C ARG A 102 -10.25 -30.84 -8.47
N TRP A 103 -11.36 -31.37 -8.98
CA TRP A 103 -12.54 -30.59 -9.34
C TRP A 103 -13.29 -30.04 -8.11
N ALA A 104 -13.19 -30.72 -6.97
CA ALA A 104 -13.83 -30.26 -5.74
C ALA A 104 -13.20 -28.96 -5.23
N LEU A 105 -11.90 -28.71 -5.47
CA LEU A 105 -11.29 -27.40 -5.17
C LEU A 105 -11.91 -26.27 -6.01
N TRP A 106 -12.11 -26.54 -7.31
CA TRP A 106 -12.74 -25.58 -8.22
C TRP A 106 -14.21 -25.34 -7.87
N ALA A 107 -14.92 -26.34 -7.35
CA ALA A 107 -16.31 -26.21 -6.88
C ALA A 107 -16.40 -25.58 -5.46
N ALA A 108 -15.41 -25.82 -4.60
CA ALA A 108 -15.38 -25.29 -3.25
C ALA A 108 -15.18 -23.77 -3.21
N LEU A 109 -14.48 -23.19 -4.19
CA LEU A 109 -14.29 -21.74 -4.30
C LEU A 109 -15.61 -20.97 -4.50
N PRO A 110 -16.46 -21.25 -5.51
CA PRO A 110 -17.73 -20.56 -5.69
C PRO A 110 -18.73 -20.87 -4.58
N VAL A 111 -18.78 -22.13 -4.08
CA VAL A 111 -19.66 -22.50 -2.97
C VAL A 111 -19.24 -21.79 -1.68
N GLY A 112 -17.94 -21.79 -1.38
CA GLY A 112 -17.37 -21.05 -0.26
C GLY A 112 -17.60 -19.56 -0.38
N GLY A 113 -17.38 -18.97 -1.55
CA GLY A 113 -17.64 -17.56 -1.81
C GLY A 113 -19.11 -17.18 -1.66
N TRP A 114 -20.03 -18.04 -2.10
CA TRP A 114 -21.46 -17.86 -1.84
C TRP A 114 -21.74 -17.91 -0.34
N LEU A 115 -21.32 -18.98 0.34
CA LEU A 115 -21.62 -19.20 1.75
C LEU A 115 -21.08 -18.06 2.62
N LEU A 116 -19.88 -17.58 2.32
CA LEU A 116 -19.20 -16.51 3.04
C LEU A 116 -19.60 -15.11 2.55
N ARG A 117 -20.54 -14.95 1.61
CA ARG A 117 -20.88 -13.63 1.02
C ARG A 117 -21.22 -12.56 2.06
N ARG A 118 -21.80 -12.96 3.20
CA ARG A 118 -22.12 -12.05 4.31
C ARG A 118 -20.86 -11.63 5.06
N ASP A 119 -20.00 -12.58 5.41
CA ASP A 119 -18.73 -12.35 6.10
C ASP A 119 -17.76 -11.56 5.21
N LEU A 120 -17.72 -11.87 3.92
CA LEU A 120 -16.96 -11.15 2.90
C LEU A 120 -17.34 -9.67 2.88
N ARG A 121 -18.64 -9.38 2.85
CA ARG A 121 -19.16 -8.01 2.87
C ARG A 121 -18.83 -7.30 4.17
N ALA A 122 -18.92 -7.99 5.31
CA ALA A 122 -18.55 -7.43 6.60
C ALA A 122 -17.06 -7.07 6.66
N TRP A 123 -16.19 -7.97 6.22
CA TRP A 123 -14.75 -7.76 6.16
C TRP A 123 -14.37 -6.64 5.18
N LEU A 124 -14.99 -6.61 3.98
CA LEU A 124 -14.79 -5.52 3.01
C LEU A 124 -15.31 -4.17 3.53
N ALA A 125 -16.40 -4.15 4.28
CA ALA A 125 -16.91 -2.92 4.91
C ALA A 125 -15.91 -2.39 5.96
N GLN A 126 -15.29 -3.28 6.75
CA GLN A 126 -14.22 -2.90 7.67
C GLN A 126 -12.99 -2.35 6.93
N ALA A 127 -12.60 -2.98 5.81
CA ALA A 127 -11.53 -2.49 4.93
C ALA A 127 -11.86 -1.11 4.33
N ALA A 128 -13.12 -0.87 3.93
CA ALA A 128 -13.55 0.44 3.48
C ALA A 128 -13.45 1.50 4.60
N GLY A 129 -13.64 1.11 5.86
CA GLY A 129 -13.41 1.95 7.04
C GLY A 129 -11.95 2.41 7.18
N VAL A 130 -10.97 1.59 6.76
CA VAL A 130 -9.55 1.97 6.75
C VAL A 130 -9.27 3.15 5.83
N LYS A 131 -10.03 3.31 4.73
CA LYS A 131 -9.93 4.48 3.85
C LYS A 131 -10.24 5.79 4.59
N ALA A 132 -11.13 5.76 5.60
CA ALA A 132 -11.37 6.93 6.44
C ALA A 132 -10.18 7.24 7.35
N LEU A 133 -9.47 6.21 7.83
CA LEU A 133 -8.25 6.36 8.62
C LEU A 133 -7.10 6.93 7.79
N TRP A 134 -6.94 6.45 6.54
CA TRP A 134 -5.97 6.99 5.58
C TRP A 134 -6.17 8.49 5.32
N ARG A 135 -7.42 8.92 5.13
CA ARG A 135 -7.75 10.34 4.97
C ARG A 135 -7.37 11.19 6.19
N ARG A 136 -7.40 10.62 7.41
CA ARG A 136 -6.92 11.31 8.63
C ARG A 136 -5.39 11.37 8.68
N SER A 137 -4.70 10.31 8.22
CA SER A 137 -3.23 10.27 8.15
C SER A 137 -2.66 11.35 7.23
N ASP A 138 -3.32 11.63 6.09
CA ASP A 138 -2.91 12.71 5.17
C ASP A 138 -2.90 14.10 5.86
N GLY A 139 -3.72 14.28 6.89
CA GLY A 139 -3.68 15.43 7.78
C GLY A 139 -2.37 15.53 8.57
N CYS A 140 -1.90 14.42 9.12
CA CYS A 140 -0.62 14.33 9.81
C CYS A 140 0.56 14.59 8.85
N SER A 141 0.52 14.03 7.63
CA SER A 141 1.55 14.30 6.61
C SER A 141 1.60 15.77 6.21
N ARG A 142 0.46 16.46 6.17
CA ARG A 142 0.39 17.92 5.97
C ARG A 142 0.94 18.70 7.16
N ALA A 143 0.64 18.27 8.39
CA ALA A 143 1.18 18.89 9.60
C ALA A 143 2.70 18.75 9.71
N VAL A 144 3.24 17.56 9.38
CA VAL A 144 4.68 17.30 9.32
C VAL A 144 5.32 18.19 8.26
N ARG A 145 4.76 18.25 7.04
CA ARG A 145 5.25 19.16 5.98
C ARG A 145 5.23 20.63 6.40
N ALA A 146 4.18 21.09 7.08
CA ALA A 146 4.09 22.46 7.59
C ALA A 146 5.14 22.74 8.69
N ARG A 147 5.45 21.75 9.51
CA ARG A 147 6.47 21.86 10.56
C ARG A 147 7.88 21.90 9.96
N VAL A 148 8.18 21.01 9.01
CA VAL A 148 9.44 21.01 8.24
C VAL A 148 9.63 22.33 7.51
N ARG A 149 8.57 22.87 6.88
CA ARG A 149 8.61 24.17 6.22
C ARG A 149 8.94 25.31 7.20
N ARG A 150 8.30 25.35 8.37
CA ARG A 150 8.58 26.38 9.40
C ARG A 150 9.99 26.29 9.96
N VAL A 151 10.54 25.07 10.13
CA VAL A 151 11.93 24.88 10.54
C VAL A 151 12.87 25.40 9.46
N ARG A 152 12.61 25.09 8.18
CA ARG A 152 13.39 25.59 7.05
C ARG A 152 13.37 27.12 6.94
N GLU A 153 12.21 27.75 7.15
CA GLU A 153 12.07 29.21 7.13
C GLU A 153 12.85 29.88 8.28
N ARG A 154 12.86 29.30 9.49
CA ARG A 154 13.70 29.81 10.60
C ARG A 154 15.19 29.69 10.30
N VAL A 155 15.63 28.54 9.77
CA VAL A 155 17.04 28.33 9.43
C VAL A 155 17.51 29.28 8.32
N MET A 156 16.66 29.63 7.35
CA MET A 156 17.01 30.62 6.33
C MET A 156 17.05 32.06 6.85
N LEU A 157 16.25 32.40 7.85
CA LEU A 157 16.24 33.75 8.45
C LEU A 157 17.39 33.97 9.43
N GLU A 158 17.89 32.90 10.06
CA GLU A 158 19.05 32.95 10.97
C GLU A 158 20.39 32.76 10.24
N ALA A 159 20.38 32.53 8.91
CA ALA A 159 21.61 32.50 8.13
C ALA A 159 22.16 33.92 7.99
N PRO A 160 23.29 34.26 8.63
CA PRO A 160 23.89 35.57 8.45
C PRO A 160 24.28 35.71 6.98
N MET A 161 23.76 36.72 6.28
CA MET A 161 24.35 37.18 5.03
C MET A 161 25.71 37.80 5.36
N ASN A 162 26.72 36.94 5.49
CA ASN A 162 28.10 37.37 5.46
C ASN A 162 28.37 37.88 4.04
N ASN A 163 28.56 39.19 3.92
CA ASN A 163 28.93 39.91 2.70
C ASN A 163 30.41 39.64 2.34
N GLN A 164 30.77 38.36 2.22
CA GLN A 164 32.05 37.92 1.69
C GLN A 164 31.77 36.75 0.76
N GLY A 165 32.02 36.95 -0.53
CA GLY A 165 31.78 35.97 -1.59
C GLY A 165 32.69 34.74 -1.51
N ASN A 166 32.56 33.93 -0.46
CA ASN A 166 33.23 32.65 -0.34
C ASN A 166 32.27 31.59 0.21
N CYS A 167 31.71 30.80 -0.70
CA CYS A 167 30.97 29.58 -0.40
C CYS A 167 31.95 28.48 0.03
N THR A 168 32.32 28.43 1.31
CA THR A 168 33.01 27.28 1.90
C THR A 168 32.20 26.72 3.06
N LEU A 169 31.08 26.08 2.74
CA LEU A 169 30.33 25.22 3.66
C LEU A 169 30.23 23.82 3.07
N PHE A 170 31.40 23.17 2.95
CA PHE A 170 31.50 21.71 2.99
C PHE A 170 32.27 21.37 4.28
N PRO A 171 31.66 20.69 5.27
CA PRO A 171 32.44 20.09 6.32
C PRO A 171 33.25 18.95 5.68
N THR A 172 34.56 19.11 5.68
CA THR A 172 35.48 18.05 5.29
C THR A 172 35.21 16.80 6.13
N ARG A 173 35.01 15.68 5.42
CA ARG A 173 35.03 14.31 5.94
C ARG A 173 36.18 14.15 6.94
N GLY A 174 35.92 14.03 8.24
CA GLY A 174 37.03 13.83 9.18
C GLY A 174 36.74 13.70 10.68
N GLY A 175 35.49 13.57 11.14
CA GLY A 175 35.21 13.55 12.59
C GLY A 175 34.05 12.66 13.03
N TRP A 176 34.17 11.34 12.82
CA TRP A 176 33.15 10.35 13.17
C TRP A 176 33.67 9.29 14.18
N GLU A 177 34.92 9.39 14.61
CA GLU A 177 35.57 8.31 15.38
C GLU A 177 35.38 8.36 16.91
N THR A 178 34.60 9.30 17.47
CA THR A 178 34.43 9.37 18.93
C THR A 178 32.97 9.42 19.37
N PHE A 179 32.19 8.42 18.96
CA PHE A 179 30.94 8.08 19.67
C PHE A 179 31.24 7.06 20.79
N PRO A 180 31.07 7.43 22.07
CA PRO A 180 31.25 6.48 23.16
C PRO A 180 30.11 5.45 23.13
N ARG A 181 30.43 4.20 22.82
CA ARG A 181 29.57 3.03 23.09
C ARG A 181 29.37 2.91 24.61
N ARG A 182 28.41 3.62 25.19
CA ARG A 182 27.91 3.29 26.53
C ARG A 182 27.02 2.05 26.41
N GLY A 183 27.46 0.98 27.06
CA GLY A 183 26.77 -0.29 27.13
C GLY A 183 25.37 -0.16 27.72
N ILE A 184 24.40 -0.72 27.01
CA ILE A 184 23.04 -0.99 27.47
C ILE A 184 22.82 -2.48 27.20
N PHE A 185 23.51 -3.35 27.94
CA PHE A 185 23.26 -4.79 27.93
C PHE A 185 23.79 -5.39 29.25
N SER A 186 23.09 -5.15 30.35
CA SER A 186 23.33 -5.81 31.64
C SER A 186 22.16 -5.62 32.60
N ARG A 187 20.93 -5.98 32.20
CA ARG A 187 19.81 -6.09 33.15
C ARG A 187 18.64 -6.88 32.59
N LEU A 188 18.76 -8.20 32.42
CA LEU A 188 17.64 -9.15 32.41
C LEU A 188 18.18 -10.59 32.60
N GLU A 189 18.77 -10.89 33.75
CA GLU A 189 18.80 -12.25 34.29
C GLU A 189 18.60 -12.14 35.81
N GLY A 190 17.46 -12.64 36.26
CA GLY A 190 16.96 -12.67 37.64
C GLY A 190 15.63 -13.39 37.64
#